data_AF-A0A960MHJ7-F1
#
_entry.id   AF-A0A960MHJ7-F1
#
_cell.length_a   1.000
_cell.length_b   1.000
_cell.length_c   1.000
_cell.angle_alpha   90.00
_cell.angle_beta   90.00
_cell.angle_gamma   90.00
#
_symmetry.space_group_name_H-M   'P 1'
#
loop_
_entity.id
_entity.type
_entity.pdbx_description
1 polymer ?
#
loop_
_entity_poly.entity_id
_entity_poly.type
_entity_poly.pdbx_seq_one_letter_code
_entity_poly.pdbx_strand_id
1 'polypeptide(L)'
;VIDEECGCIREAIEEHKLAIRDFFRKLAAELAPSERRAQEIGDVLFLLFSGATVESQNLRSLWPAEAARQAARELCDRESVPRVI
;
A
#
# COMPACT_ATOMS: atom_id res chain seq x y z
N VAL A 1 -26.96 18.06 17.29
CA VAL A 1 -25.54 18.22 17.67
C VAL A 1 -24.81 17.08 16.99
N ILE A 2 -24.03 17.37 15.95
CA ILE A 2 -23.15 16.37 15.36
C ILE A 2 -21.98 16.28 16.33
N ASP A 3 -21.82 15.09 16.88
CA ASP A 3 -20.99 14.80 18.05
C ASP A 3 -19.54 15.23 17.85
N GLU A 4 -19.02 16.08 18.74
CA GLU A 4 -17.59 16.47 18.78
C GLU A 4 -16.68 15.25 19.05
N GLU A 5 -17.24 14.14 19.54
CA GLU A 5 -16.54 12.84 19.68
C GLU A 5 -16.16 12.18 18.34
N CYS A 6 -16.72 12.64 17.21
CA CYS A 6 -16.45 12.06 15.88
C CYS A 6 -15.05 12.41 15.33
N GLY A 7 -14.39 13.44 15.89
CA GLY A 7 -13.00 13.79 15.53
C GLY A 7 -12.02 12.66 15.82
N CYS A 8 -12.18 12.01 16.98
CA CYS A 8 -11.30 10.98 17.49
C CYS A 8 -11.24 9.73 16.59
N ILE A 9 -12.40 9.31 16.04
CA ILE A 9 -12.48 8.11 15.19
C ILE A 9 -11.83 8.39 13.84
N ARG A 10 -12.10 9.54 13.23
CA ARG A 10 -11.49 9.91 11.95
C ARG A 10 -9.98 9.98 12.05
N GLU A 11 -9.47 10.60 13.11
CA GLU A 11 -8.03 10.70 13.40
C GLU A 11 -7.42 9.31 13.61
N ALA A 12 -8.05 8.44 14.41
CA ALA A 12 -7.58 7.07 14.60
C ALA A 12 -7.56 6.25 13.31
N ILE A 13 -8.56 6.42 12.43
CA ILE A 13 -8.59 5.78 11.10
C ILE A 13 -7.44 6.30 10.24
N GLU A 14 -7.22 7.62 10.23
CA GLU A 14 -6.13 8.24 9.49
C GLU A 14 -4.76 7.75 9.97
N GLU A 15 -4.50 7.80 11.27
CA GLU A 15 -3.27 7.27 11.88
C GLU A 15 -3.03 5.80 11.52
N HIS A 16 -4.06 4.97 11.61
CA HIS A 16 -3.95 3.56 11.24
C HIS A 16 -3.60 3.38 9.75
N LYS A 17 -4.23 4.14 8.85
CA LYS A 17 -3.93 4.10 7.42
C LYS A 17 -2.50 4.58 7.12
N LEU A 18 -2.05 5.64 7.79
CA LEU A 18 -0.68 6.15 7.67
C LEU A 18 0.34 5.13 8.18
N ALA A 19 0.06 4.44 9.29
CA ALA A 19 0.93 3.40 9.82
C ALA A 19 1.09 2.21 8.85
N ILE A 20 0.01 1.78 8.19
CA ILE A 20 0.07 0.73 7.15
C ILE A 20 0.86 1.23 5.94
N ARG A 21 0.66 2.48 5.50
CA ARG A 21 1.45 3.07 4.40
C ARG A 21 2.94 3.07 4.74
N ASP A 22 3.30 3.48 5.95
CA ASP A 22 4.68 3.51 6.41
C ASP A 22 5.29 2.11 6.51
N PHE A 23 4.50 1.09 6.88
CA PHE A 23 4.91 -0.31 6.79
C PHE A 23 5.31 -0.70 5.36
N PHE A 24 4.51 -0.37 4.35
CA PHE A 24 4.85 -0.67 2.95
C PHE A 24 6.07 0.11 2.45
N ARG A 25 6.26 1.36 2.88
CA ARG A 25 7.46 2.14 2.57
C ARG A 25 8.72 1.51 3.16
N LYS A 26 8.65 1.02 4.41
CA LYS A 26 9.75 0.28 5.05
C LYS A 26 10.09 -1.00 4.29
N LEU A 27 9.07 -1.75 3.87
CA LEU A 27 9.27 -2.95 3.06
C LEU A 27 9.92 -2.62 1.70
N ALA A 28 9.46 -1.56 1.04
CA ALA A 28 10.02 -1.13 -0.25
C ALA A 28 11.46 -0.64 -0.15
N ALA A 29 11.90 -0.15 1.01
CA ALA A 29 13.28 0.28 1.23
C ALA A 29 14.30 -0.87 1.16
N GLU A 30 13.86 -2.12 1.35
CA GLU A 30 14.72 -3.30 1.19
C GLU A 30 15.02 -3.63 -0.28
N LEU A 31 14.22 -3.09 -1.21
CA LEU A 31 14.27 -3.40 -2.64
C LEU A 31 14.76 -2.21 -3.47
N ALA A 32 14.39 -0.99 -3.08
CA ALA A 32 14.56 0.18 -3.92
C ALA A 32 15.99 0.77 -3.85
N PRO A 33 16.52 1.31 -4.96
CA PRO A 33 17.87 1.87 -5.02
C PRO A 33 18.03 3.23 -4.32
N SER A 34 16.93 3.88 -3.93
CA SER A 34 16.95 5.16 -3.22
C SER A 34 15.73 5.32 -2.33
N GLU A 35 15.84 6.16 -1.30
CA GLU A 35 14.74 6.45 -0.38
C GLU A 35 13.50 7.00 -1.08
N ARG A 36 13.68 7.95 -2.02
CA ARG A 36 12.58 8.48 -2.83
C ARG A 36 11.87 7.35 -3.57
N ARG A 37 12.62 6.43 -4.18
CA ARG A 37 12.04 5.32 -4.93
C ARG A 37 11.34 4.33 -3.99
N ALA A 38 11.90 4.07 -2.80
CA ALA A 38 11.26 3.27 -1.77
C ALA A 38 9.91 3.85 -1.35
N GLN A 39 9.83 5.17 -1.15
CA GLN A 39 8.59 5.86 -0.82
C GLN A 39 7.54 5.71 -1.94
N GLU A 40 7.95 5.94 -3.20
CA GLU A 40 7.07 5.77 -4.37
C GLU A 40 6.54 4.34 -4.49
N ILE A 41 7.40 3.32 -4.41
CA ILE A 41 7.00 1.91 -4.48
C ILE A 41 6.11 1.54 -3.30
N GLY A 42 6.49 1.94 -2.09
CA GLY A 42 5.71 1.67 -0.87
C GLY A 42 4.29 2.25 -0.95
N ASP A 43 4.15 3.46 -1.47
CA ASP A 43 2.83 4.08 -1.67
C ASP A 43 1.99 3.31 -2.69
N VAL A 44 2.59 2.84 -3.79
CA VAL A 44 1.90 2.00 -4.78
C VAL A 44 1.47 0.67 -4.16
N LEU A 45 2.35 0.00 -3.41
CA LEU A 45 2.02 -1.26 -2.73
C LEU A 45 0.88 -1.09 -1.72
N PHE A 46 0.90 0.00 -0.94
CA PHE A 46 -0.19 0.35 -0.03
C PHE A 46 -1.51 0.55 -0.77
N LEU A 47 -1.50 1.29 -1.88
CA LEU A 47 -2.71 1.54 -2.67
C LEU A 47 -3.25 0.26 -3.32
N LEU A 48 -2.37 -0.60 -3.86
CA LEU A 48 -2.75 -1.91 -4.39
C LEU A 48 -3.42 -2.77 -3.31
N PHE A 49 -2.81 -2.86 -2.12
CA PHE A 49 -3.36 -3.60 -0.99
C PHE A 49 -4.72 -3.04 -0.53
N SER A 50 -4.79 -1.73 -0.25
CA SER A 50 -6.00 -1.11 0.28
C SER A 50 -7.14 -1.14 -0.74
N GLY A 51 -6.85 -0.82 -2.01
CA GLY A 51 -7.84 -0.84 -3.08
C GLY A 51 -8.37 -2.25 -3.34
N ALA A 52 -7.48 -3.23 -3.47
CA ALA A 52 -7.89 -4.61 -3.68
C ALA A 52 -8.70 -5.19 -2.52
N THR A 53 -8.39 -4.81 -1.28
CA THR A 53 -9.18 -5.22 -0.10
C THR A 53 -10.60 -4.69 -0.20
N VAL A 54 -10.78 -3.40 -0.52
CA VAL A 54 -12.09 -2.77 -0.68
C VAL A 54 -12.87 -3.39 -1.83
N GLU A 55 -12.25 -3.54 -3.00
CA GLU A 55 -12.91 -4.13 -4.18
C GLU A 55 -13.30 -5.59 -3.94
N SER A 56 -12.45 -6.37 -3.26
CA SER A 56 -12.77 -7.76 -2.94
C SER A 56 -13.99 -7.88 -2.01
N GLN A 57 -14.12 -6.95 -1.05
CA GLN A 57 -15.28 -6.88 -0.16
C GLN A 57 -16.55 -6.46 -0.91
N ASN A 58 -16.46 -5.43 -1.76
CA ASN A 58 -17.59 -4.90 -2.53
C ASN A 58 -18.14 -5.95 -3.51
N LEU A 59 -17.25 -6.60 -4.25
CA LEU A 59 -17.60 -7.58 -5.27
C LEU A 59 -17.78 -8.99 -4.73
N ARG A 60 -17.43 -9.24 -3.46
CA ARG A 60 -17.40 -10.57 -2.83
C ARG A 60 -16.62 -11.58 -3.65
N SER A 61 -15.45 -11.16 -4.15
CA SER A 61 -14.61 -11.94 -5.04
C SER A 61 -13.14 -11.74 -4.71
N LEU A 62 -12.33 -12.77 -4.95
CA LEU A 62 -10.88 -12.74 -4.69
C LEU A 62 -10.07 -12.17 -5.84
N TRP A 63 -10.64 -12.05 -7.05
CA TRP A 63 -9.90 -11.59 -8.23
C TRP A 63 -9.18 -10.24 -8.01
N PRO A 64 -9.73 -9.23 -7.29
CA PRO A 64 -9.02 -7.96 -7.09
C PRO A 64 -7.75 -8.15 -6.24
N ALA A 65 -7.84 -8.96 -5.17
CA ALA A 65 -6.69 -9.31 -4.34
C ALA A 65 -5.63 -10.09 -5.13
N GLU A 66 -6.05 -11.04 -5.97
CA GLU A 66 -5.15 -11.81 -6.83
C GLU A 66 -4.45 -10.92 -7.87
N ALA A 67 -5.19 -10.02 -8.52
CA ALA A 67 -4.66 -9.09 -9.50
C ALA A 67 -3.67 -8.10 -8.87
N ALA A 68 -4.01 -7.52 -7.71
CA ALA A 68 -3.11 -6.62 -6.99
C ALA A 68 -1.85 -7.34 -6.48
N ARG A 69 -1.96 -8.60 -6.04
CA ARG A 69 -0.80 -9.42 -5.68
C ARG A 69 0.12 -9.64 -6.87
N GLN A 70 -0.43 -9.94 -8.05
CA GLN A 70 0.36 -10.13 -9.26
C GLN A 70 1.05 -8.81 -9.68
N ALA A 71 0.33 -7.69 -9.68
CA ALA A 71 0.89 -6.38 -9.99
C ALA A 71 2.00 -5.97 -9.01
N ALA A 72 1.81 -6.25 -7.71
CA ALA A 72 2.84 -6.01 -6.70
C ALA A 72 4.11 -6.84 -6.93
N ARG A 73 3.97 -8.12 -7.31
CA ARG A 73 5.12 -8.97 -7.67
C ARG A 73 5.88 -8.40 -8.87
N GLU A 74 5.17 -8.06 -9.94
CA GLU A 74 5.80 -7.48 -11.14
C GLU A 74 6.50 -6.15 -10.84
N LEU A 75 5.94 -5.33 -9.95
CA LEU A 75 6.58 -4.11 -9.49
C LEU A 75 7.89 -4.44 -8.75
N CYS A 76 7.87 -5.37 -7.79
CA CYS A 76 9.08 -5.77 -7.06
C CYS A 76 10.14 -6.40 -7.99
N ASP A 77 9.73 -7.21 -8.95
CA ASP A 77 10.63 -7.86 -9.91
C ASP A 77 11.36 -6.83 -10.78
N ARG A 78 10.67 -5.77 -11.23
CA ARG A 78 11.29 -4.68 -12.01
C ARG A 78 12.34 -3.89 -11.24
N GLU A 79 12.14 -3.75 -9.93
CA GLU A 79 13.02 -2.94 -9.06
C GLU A 79 14.18 -3.75 -8.49
N SER A 80 14.07 -5.09 -8.44
CA SER A 80 15.11 -6.00 -7.96
C SER A 80 16.16 -6.40 -9.01
N VAL A 81 15.99 -6.01 -10.28
CA VAL A 81 17.02 -6.28 -11.31
C VAL A 81 18.24 -5.38 -11.05
N PRO A 82 19.45 -5.94 -10.84
CA PRO A 82 20.67 -5.14 -10.80
C PRO A 82 20.85 -4.49 -12.17
N ARG A 83 20.78 -3.16 -12.23
CA ARG A 83 21.19 -2.42 -13.43
C ARG A 83 22.69 -2.61 -13.59
N VAL A 84 23.08 -3.58 -14.41
CA VAL A 84 24.43 -3.69 -14.93
C VAL A 84 24.70 -2.40 -15.73
N ILE A 85 25.59 -1.57 -15.21
CA ILE A 85 26.25 -0.48 -15.96
C ILE A 85 27.71 -0.91 -16.12
#